data_AF-A0A7S0GKQ5-F1
#
_entry.id   AF-A0A7S0GKQ5-F1
#
_cell.length_a   1.000
_cell.length_b   1.000
_cell.length_c   1.000
_cell.angle_alpha   90.00
_cell.angle_beta   90.00
_cell.angle_gamma   90.00
#
_symmetry.space_group_name_H-M   'P 1'
#
loop_
_entity.id
_entity.type
_entity.pdbx_description
1 polymer ?
#
loop_
_entity_poly.entity_id
_entity_poly.type
_entity_poly.pdbx_seq_one_letter_code
_entity_poly.pdbx_strand_id
1 'polypeptide(L)'
;AFLTISNGNGLIQHIDEAGVICAHPVIKEALETQYPDANFYFHDEPGLDHYIAMIESYKDKKCDLFAASSISVYNRQDIMDAFCELNIVITNVVVTEIPMAFPINKDLAAGMSHWMFEGEKMQIKFSKYRENELPAKPCSLQQMQKNTKLTPLSPAHMALPFAVFVSSLFVAIIIHMSNGRKQSTKPFYELRDGLHSNFDQHEEKCITSPSSFVRTGHILKNECGQDEETKKIHDYILEQGVIEGYMGKRNELIETIQKLQVQHDFLQRVLSNDNNNIMI
;
A
#
# COMPACT_ATOMS: atom_id res chain seq x y z
N ALA A 1 -4.05 -21.04 6.85
CA ALA A 1 -5.19 -20.59 7.69
C ALA A 1 -5.27 -19.07 7.64
N PHE A 2 -6.49 -18.53 7.70
CA PHE A 2 -6.77 -17.10 7.71
C PHE A 2 -7.41 -16.71 9.04
N LEU A 3 -7.15 -15.49 9.51
CA LEU A 3 -7.89 -14.93 10.63
C LEU A 3 -9.31 -14.56 10.19
N THR A 4 -10.27 -14.82 11.05
CA THR A 4 -11.65 -14.36 10.85
C THR A 4 -12.12 -13.57 12.06
N ILE A 5 -12.83 -12.47 11.81
CA ILE A 5 -13.31 -11.54 12.81
C ILE A 5 -14.84 -11.44 12.74
N SER A 6 -15.50 -11.15 13.86
CA SER A 6 -16.91 -10.74 13.82
C SER A 6 -17.03 -9.36 13.17
N ASN A 7 -18.06 -9.19 12.33
CA ASN A 7 -18.35 -7.93 11.67
C ASN A 7 -18.67 -6.83 12.71
N GLY A 8 -17.69 -5.98 13.04
CA GLY A 8 -17.84 -4.89 14.01
C GLY A 8 -16.60 -4.64 14.86
N ASN A 9 -15.71 -5.63 14.98
CA ASN A 9 -14.42 -5.45 15.64
C ASN A 9 -13.43 -4.90 14.60
N GLY A 10 -12.63 -3.90 14.99
CA GLY A 10 -11.72 -3.19 14.09
C GLY A 10 -10.74 -4.09 13.31
N LEU A 11 -10.02 -3.50 12.35
CA LEU A 11 -9.10 -4.24 11.50
C LEU A 11 -7.88 -4.71 12.33
N ILE A 12 -7.74 -6.02 12.54
CA ILE A 12 -6.56 -6.60 13.19
C ILE A 12 -5.40 -6.57 12.19
N GLN A 13 -4.35 -5.84 12.51
CA GLN A 13 -3.16 -5.74 11.68
C GLN A 13 -2.07 -6.73 12.11
N HIS A 14 -2.00 -7.03 13.42
CA HIS A 14 -1.01 -7.92 14.01
C HIS A 14 -1.70 -9.01 14.85
N ILE A 15 -1.20 -10.24 14.76
CA ILE A 15 -1.76 -11.38 15.48
C ILE A 15 -1.48 -11.31 16.99
N ASP A 16 -0.43 -10.60 17.40
CA ASP A 16 -0.06 -10.47 18.80
C ASP A 16 -1.00 -9.52 19.57
N GLU A 17 -1.72 -8.66 18.83
CA GLU A 17 -2.78 -7.79 19.36
C GLU A 17 -4.16 -8.47 19.32
N ALA A 18 -4.23 -9.64 18.69
CA ALA A 18 -5.43 -10.44 18.62
C ALA A 18 -5.73 -11.00 20.03
N GLY A 19 -7.00 -11.03 20.42
CA GLY A 19 -7.43 -11.71 21.64
C GLY A 19 -7.19 -13.22 21.57
N VAL A 20 -8.02 -14.02 22.24
CA VAL A 20 -7.84 -15.48 22.18
C VAL A 20 -8.29 -16.01 20.81
N ILE A 21 -7.44 -16.76 20.11
CA ILE A 21 -7.71 -17.27 18.75
C ILE A 21 -8.05 -18.75 18.82
N CYS A 22 -9.27 -19.12 18.44
CA CYS A 22 -9.63 -20.52 18.21
C CYS A 22 -8.92 -21.05 16.96
N ALA A 23 -8.17 -22.13 17.09
CA ALA A 23 -7.43 -22.74 15.99
C ALA A 23 -7.62 -24.25 15.94
N HIS A 24 -7.45 -24.82 14.74
CA HIS A 24 -7.57 -26.26 14.53
C HIS A 24 -6.34 -26.99 15.14
N PRO A 25 -6.51 -28.07 15.92
CA PRO A 25 -5.38 -28.75 16.60
C PRO A 25 -4.26 -29.23 15.66
N VAL A 26 -4.61 -29.66 14.45
CA VAL A 26 -3.64 -30.07 13.40
C VAL A 26 -2.56 -29.02 13.09
N ILE A 27 -2.85 -27.72 13.29
CA ILE A 27 -1.89 -26.64 13.01
C ILE A 27 -1.24 -26.08 14.27
N LYS A 28 -1.44 -26.71 15.42
CA LYS A 28 -0.97 -26.25 16.73
C LYS A 28 0.54 -25.99 16.76
N GLU A 29 1.33 -26.99 16.40
CA GLU A 29 2.80 -26.89 16.44
C GLU A 29 3.32 -25.75 15.55
N ALA A 30 2.76 -25.61 14.35
CA ALA A 30 3.13 -24.55 13.42
C ALA A 30 2.79 -23.16 13.98
N LEU A 31 1.61 -23.01 14.58
CA LEU A 31 1.16 -21.74 15.16
C LEU A 31 1.96 -21.35 16.40
N GLU A 32 2.19 -22.28 17.32
CA GLU A 32 2.96 -22.05 18.55
C GLU A 32 4.44 -21.75 18.24
N THR A 33 4.98 -22.34 17.17
CA THR A 33 6.35 -22.07 16.72
C THR A 33 6.47 -20.71 16.04
N GLN A 34 5.50 -20.34 15.20
CA GLN A 34 5.53 -19.11 14.42
C GLN A 34 5.12 -17.87 15.25
N TYR A 35 4.23 -18.05 16.23
CA TYR A 35 3.66 -17.00 17.06
C TYR A 35 3.62 -17.42 18.54
N PRO A 36 4.78 -17.51 19.20
CA PRO A 36 4.86 -18.01 20.57
C PRO A 36 4.16 -17.10 21.60
N ASP A 37 4.00 -15.81 21.28
CA ASP A 37 3.37 -14.83 22.16
C ASP A 37 1.84 -14.71 21.96
N ALA A 38 1.29 -15.36 20.93
CA ALA A 38 -0.14 -15.32 20.64
C ALA A 38 -0.92 -16.35 21.46
N ASN A 39 -2.14 -15.97 21.90
CA ASN A 39 -2.98 -16.83 22.73
C ASN A 39 -3.90 -17.69 21.86
N PHE A 40 -3.52 -18.95 21.63
CA PHE A 40 -4.34 -19.91 20.89
C PHE A 40 -5.16 -20.81 21.82
N TYR A 41 -6.43 -21.01 21.45
CA TYR A 41 -7.31 -22.00 22.05
C TYR A 41 -7.53 -23.15 21.07
N PHE A 42 -7.09 -24.35 21.47
CA PHE A 42 -7.25 -25.58 20.68
C PHE A 42 -8.27 -26.48 21.38
N HIS A 43 -9.30 -26.90 20.63
CA HIS A 43 -10.31 -27.82 21.14
C HIS A 43 -9.88 -29.27 20.88
N ASP A 44 -9.43 -29.95 21.94
CA ASP A 44 -8.86 -31.31 21.89
C ASP A 44 -9.82 -32.41 22.41
N GLU A 45 -11.11 -32.11 22.62
CA GLU A 45 -12.05 -33.15 23.07
C GLU A 45 -12.33 -34.17 21.95
N PRO A 46 -12.24 -35.48 22.26
CA PRO A 46 -12.46 -36.53 21.28
C PRO A 46 -13.95 -36.67 20.93
N GLY A 47 -14.24 -36.94 19.65
CA GLY A 47 -15.57 -37.33 19.18
C GLY A 47 -16.43 -36.20 18.59
N LEU A 48 -15.98 -34.94 18.69
CA LEU A 48 -16.59 -33.81 18.02
C LEU A 48 -15.75 -33.38 16.80
N ASP A 49 -16.42 -32.95 15.73
CA ASP A 49 -15.74 -32.35 14.59
C ASP A 49 -15.03 -31.06 15.03
N HIS A 50 -13.72 -30.97 14.84
CA HIS A 50 -12.92 -29.86 15.35
C HIS A 50 -13.42 -28.49 14.89
N TYR A 51 -13.99 -28.35 13.68
CA TYR A 51 -14.53 -27.07 13.24
C TYR A 51 -15.81 -26.70 13.97
N ILE A 52 -16.72 -27.67 14.18
CA ILE A 52 -17.93 -27.45 14.97
C ILE A 52 -17.57 -27.09 16.41
N ALA A 53 -16.60 -27.81 16.99
CA ALA A 53 -16.11 -27.56 18.33
C ALA A 53 -15.47 -26.16 18.49
N MET A 54 -14.74 -25.70 17.46
CA MET A 54 -14.22 -24.34 17.42
C MET A 54 -15.36 -23.31 17.39
N ILE A 55 -16.40 -23.53 16.59
CA ILE A 55 -17.57 -22.64 16.50
C ILE A 55 -18.32 -22.58 17.84
N GLU A 56 -18.49 -23.71 18.52
CA GLU A 56 -19.09 -23.76 19.85
C GLU A 56 -18.23 -23.03 20.88
N SER A 57 -16.91 -23.25 20.85
CA SER A 57 -15.96 -22.55 21.74
C SER A 57 -16.00 -21.03 21.54
N TYR A 58 -16.23 -20.57 20.31
CA TYR A 58 -16.46 -19.16 20.01
C TYR A 58 -17.80 -18.63 20.54
N LYS A 59 -18.90 -19.39 20.34
CA LYS A 59 -20.22 -19.05 20.89
C LYS A 59 -20.18 -18.95 22.43
N ASP A 60 -19.38 -19.80 23.07
CA ASP A 60 -19.12 -19.81 24.51
C ASP A 60 -18.16 -18.71 24.98
N LYS A 61 -17.69 -17.84 24.07
CA LYS A 61 -16.72 -16.75 24.34
C LYS A 61 -15.39 -17.24 24.91
N LYS A 62 -14.97 -18.46 24.58
CA LYS A 62 -13.62 -18.95 24.92
C LYS A 62 -12.55 -18.36 24.00
N CYS A 63 -12.95 -17.84 22.85
CA CYS A 63 -12.09 -17.16 21.90
C CYS A 63 -12.81 -15.99 21.23
N ASP A 64 -12.03 -15.00 20.80
CA ASP A 64 -12.48 -13.78 20.13
C ASP A 64 -12.44 -13.88 18.60
N LEU A 65 -11.64 -14.83 18.10
CA LEU A 65 -11.24 -14.94 16.69
C LEU A 65 -11.10 -16.40 16.28
N PHE A 66 -11.09 -16.66 14.97
CA PHE A 66 -10.71 -17.98 14.44
C PHE A 66 -9.49 -17.90 13.53
N ALA A 67 -8.64 -18.92 13.61
CA ALA A 67 -7.69 -19.28 12.58
C ALA A 67 -8.21 -20.52 11.84
N ALA A 68 -8.95 -20.29 10.75
CA ALA A 68 -9.59 -21.36 9.96
C ALA A 68 -9.00 -21.45 8.54
N SER A 69 -9.06 -22.65 7.95
CA SER A 69 -8.75 -22.82 6.52
C SER A 69 -9.94 -22.36 5.70
N SER A 70 -9.71 -21.44 4.76
CA SER A 70 -10.77 -20.97 3.86
C SER A 70 -11.37 -22.13 3.05
N ILE A 71 -10.54 -23.09 2.65
CA ILE A 71 -10.97 -24.28 1.91
C ILE A 71 -11.95 -25.10 2.75
N SER A 72 -11.65 -25.34 4.02
CA SER A 72 -12.53 -26.12 4.91
C SER A 72 -13.87 -25.42 5.15
N VAL A 73 -13.86 -24.09 5.30
CA VAL A 73 -15.09 -23.28 5.46
C VAL A 73 -15.94 -23.33 4.20
N TYR A 74 -15.34 -23.16 3.01
CA TYR A 74 -16.10 -23.15 1.75
C TYR A 74 -16.57 -24.53 1.28
N ASN A 75 -15.88 -25.60 1.64
CA ASN A 75 -16.23 -26.96 1.20
C ASN A 75 -17.35 -27.60 2.05
N ARG A 76 -17.74 -26.96 3.16
CA ARG A 76 -18.72 -27.50 4.11
C ARG A 76 -19.84 -26.50 4.37
N GLN A 77 -21.04 -26.87 3.90
CA GLN A 77 -22.24 -26.03 3.98
C GLN A 77 -22.62 -25.70 5.43
N ASP A 78 -22.54 -26.68 6.33
CA ASP A 78 -22.85 -26.53 7.76
C ASP A 78 -21.93 -25.53 8.48
N ILE A 79 -20.62 -25.57 8.17
CA ILE A 79 -19.66 -24.61 8.72
C ILE A 79 -19.93 -23.21 8.14
N MET A 80 -20.16 -23.11 6.84
CA MET A 80 -20.41 -21.84 6.18
C MET A 80 -21.69 -21.17 6.68
N ASP A 81 -22.77 -21.93 6.88
CA ASP A 81 -24.02 -21.44 7.44
C ASP A 81 -23.80 -20.90 8.87
N ALA A 82 -23.07 -21.64 9.70
CA ALA A 82 -22.73 -21.19 11.05
C ALA A 82 -21.85 -19.92 11.06
N PHE A 83 -20.92 -19.78 10.11
CA PHE A 83 -20.13 -18.55 9.96
C PHE A 83 -21.02 -17.36 9.61
N CYS A 84 -22.05 -17.58 8.79
CA CYS A 84 -22.97 -16.54 8.38
C CYS A 84 -23.97 -16.17 9.47
N GLU A 85 -24.48 -17.12 10.24
CA GLU A 85 -25.30 -16.85 11.42
C GLU A 85 -24.55 -15.98 12.45
N LEU A 86 -23.25 -16.22 12.59
CA LEU A 86 -22.38 -15.50 13.52
C LEU A 86 -21.82 -14.18 12.95
N ASN A 87 -22.17 -13.82 11.71
CA ASN A 87 -21.60 -12.66 11.00
C ASN A 87 -20.06 -12.65 11.01
N ILE A 88 -19.44 -13.82 10.86
CA ILE A 88 -17.99 -13.97 10.80
C ILE A 88 -17.50 -13.62 9.40
N VAL A 89 -16.46 -12.80 9.34
CA VAL A 89 -15.89 -12.25 8.13
C VAL A 89 -14.46 -12.79 7.98
N ILE A 90 -14.15 -13.36 6.81
CA ILE A 90 -12.80 -13.85 6.53
C ILE A 90 -11.91 -12.65 6.19
N THR A 91 -10.83 -12.49 6.96
CA THR A 91 -9.84 -11.44 6.69
C THR A 91 -8.79 -11.93 5.70
N ASN A 92 -8.04 -10.99 5.13
CA ASN A 92 -6.89 -11.31 4.26
C ASN A 92 -5.61 -11.63 5.05
N VAL A 93 -5.66 -11.66 6.38
CA VAL A 93 -4.47 -11.94 7.19
C VAL A 93 -4.25 -13.45 7.19
N VAL A 94 -3.20 -13.86 6.48
CA VAL A 94 -2.73 -15.24 6.46
C VAL A 94 -1.93 -15.47 7.73
N VAL A 95 -2.39 -16.40 8.57
CA VAL A 95 -1.67 -16.77 9.80
C VAL A 95 -0.53 -17.73 9.45
N THR A 96 -0.86 -18.77 8.71
CA THR A 96 0.12 -19.81 8.36
C THR A 96 -0.25 -20.42 7.01
N GLU A 97 0.75 -20.69 6.19
CA GLU A 97 0.61 -21.38 4.93
C GLU A 97 1.17 -22.79 5.08
N ILE A 98 0.28 -23.77 5.05
CA ILE A 98 0.67 -25.18 5.07
C ILE A 98 0.57 -25.69 3.64
N PRO A 99 1.70 -26.01 2.99
CA PRO A 99 1.66 -26.56 1.65
C PRO A 99 0.92 -27.90 1.69
N MET A 100 -0.13 -28.03 0.87
CA MET A 100 -0.82 -29.29 0.69
C MET A 100 -0.07 -30.11 -0.35
N ALA A 101 0.36 -31.31 0.02
CA ALA A 101 0.98 -32.27 -0.88
C ALA A 101 0.09 -33.52 -0.99
N PHE A 102 0.04 -34.11 -2.17
CA PHE A 102 -0.60 -35.40 -2.35
C PHE A 102 0.28 -36.50 -1.75
N PRO A 103 -0.29 -37.44 -0.99
CA PRO A 103 0.45 -38.60 -0.49
C PRO A 103 0.70 -39.57 -1.65
N ILE A 104 1.75 -39.32 -2.43
CA ILE A 104 2.11 -40.11 -3.61
C ILE A 104 3.38 -40.91 -3.37
N ASN A 105 3.45 -42.09 -3.99
CA ASN A 105 4.68 -42.86 -4.00
C ASN A 105 5.78 -42.08 -4.74
N LYS A 106 7.02 -42.16 -4.24
CA LYS A 106 8.20 -41.47 -4.77
C LYS A 106 8.41 -41.76 -6.27
N ASP A 107 8.13 -42.99 -6.70
CA ASP A 107 8.27 -43.40 -8.11
C ASP A 107 7.28 -42.70 -9.05
N LEU A 108 6.12 -42.28 -8.53
CA LEU A 108 5.08 -41.57 -9.29
C LEU A 108 5.15 -40.05 -9.12
N ALA A 109 5.97 -39.56 -8.18
CA ALA A 109 6.00 -38.15 -7.83
C ALA A 109 6.38 -37.25 -9.01
N ALA A 110 7.43 -37.62 -9.75
CA ALA A 110 7.87 -36.87 -10.92
C ALA A 110 6.78 -36.80 -12.00
N GLY A 111 6.10 -37.93 -12.26
CA GLY A 111 5.00 -37.98 -13.24
C GLY A 111 3.81 -37.12 -12.82
N MET A 112 3.40 -37.21 -11.56
CA MET A 112 2.31 -36.39 -11.02
C MET A 112 2.64 -34.90 -11.09
N SER A 113 3.84 -34.50 -10.68
CA SER A 113 4.29 -33.09 -10.74
C SER A 113 4.35 -32.58 -12.18
N HIS A 114 4.82 -33.39 -13.14
CA HIS A 114 4.78 -33.04 -14.56
C HIS A 114 3.35 -32.78 -15.05
N TRP A 115 2.40 -33.67 -14.71
CA TRP A 115 1.00 -33.49 -15.11
C TRP A 115 0.31 -32.31 -14.43
N MET A 116 0.65 -32.01 -13.17
CA MET A 116 0.18 -30.79 -12.51
C MET A 116 0.66 -29.54 -13.22
N PHE A 117 1.94 -29.51 -13.62
CA PHE A 117 2.52 -28.40 -14.37
C PHE A 117 1.90 -28.23 -15.77
N GLU A 118 1.73 -29.32 -16.51
CA GLU A 118 1.04 -29.28 -17.81
C GLU A 118 -0.42 -28.87 -17.68
N GLY A 119 -1.11 -29.30 -16.63
CA GLY A 119 -2.48 -28.85 -16.30
C GLY A 119 -2.55 -27.34 -16.06
N GLU A 120 -1.58 -26.77 -15.35
CA GLU A 120 -1.49 -25.32 -15.13
C GLU A 120 -1.31 -24.55 -16.45
N LYS A 121 -0.45 -25.03 -17.36
CA LYS A 121 -0.30 -24.45 -18.71
C LYS A 121 -1.61 -24.47 -19.49
N MET A 122 -2.39 -25.54 -19.36
CA MET A 122 -3.72 -25.68 -19.95
C MET A 122 -4.81 -24.85 -19.24
N GLN A 123 -4.45 -23.99 -18.28
CA GLN A 123 -5.37 -23.20 -17.44
C GLN A 123 -6.36 -24.05 -16.63
N ILE A 124 -6.02 -25.32 -16.34
CA ILE A 124 -6.76 -26.18 -15.43
C ILE A 124 -6.33 -25.83 -14.01
N LYS A 125 -6.93 -24.77 -13.46
CA LYS A 125 -6.64 -24.29 -12.11
C LYS A 125 -7.63 -24.88 -11.11
N PHE A 126 -7.13 -25.29 -9.95
CA PHE A 126 -7.97 -25.75 -8.84
C PHE A 126 -9.02 -24.70 -8.43
N SER A 127 -8.69 -23.41 -8.55
CA SER A 127 -9.64 -22.32 -8.29
C SER A 127 -10.88 -22.37 -9.18
N LYS A 128 -10.72 -22.74 -10.45
CA LYS A 128 -11.82 -22.85 -11.43
C LYS A 128 -12.70 -24.05 -11.13
N TYR A 129 -12.10 -25.18 -10.79
CA TYR A 129 -12.84 -26.36 -10.31
C TYR A 129 -13.68 -26.00 -9.08
N ARG A 130 -13.06 -25.32 -8.10
CA ARG A 130 -13.73 -24.88 -6.88
C ARG A 130 -14.92 -23.94 -7.14
N GLU A 131 -14.83 -23.07 -8.13
CA GLU A 131 -15.92 -22.14 -8.48
C GLU A 131 -17.08 -22.84 -9.21
N ASN A 132 -16.81 -23.91 -9.95
CA ASN A 132 -17.81 -24.60 -10.76
C ASN A 132 -18.52 -25.74 -10.03
N GLU A 133 -17.80 -26.48 -9.19
CA GLU A 133 -18.29 -27.73 -8.59
C GLU A 133 -18.77 -27.57 -7.14
N LEU A 134 -18.36 -26.50 -6.44
CA LEU A 134 -18.87 -26.26 -5.11
C LEU A 134 -20.30 -25.73 -5.16
N PRO A 135 -21.16 -26.15 -4.22
CA PRO A 135 -22.52 -25.64 -4.12
C PRO A 135 -22.53 -24.10 -4.04
N ALA A 136 -23.58 -23.50 -4.61
CA ALA A 136 -23.77 -22.06 -4.55
C ALA A 136 -23.71 -21.58 -3.10
N LYS A 137 -22.87 -20.58 -2.85
CA LYS A 137 -22.63 -20.09 -1.49
C LYS A 137 -23.94 -19.52 -0.93
N PRO A 138 -24.46 -20.04 0.21
CA PRO A 138 -25.70 -19.60 0.85
C PRO A 138 -25.64 -18.12 1.27
N CYS A 139 -24.41 -17.64 1.51
CA CYS A 139 -24.11 -16.29 1.92
C CYS A 139 -22.78 -15.86 1.30
N SER A 140 -22.70 -14.60 0.88
CA SER A 140 -21.44 -14.00 0.47
C SER A 140 -20.66 -13.67 1.74
N LEU A 141 -19.78 -14.58 2.17
CA LEU A 141 -18.77 -14.26 3.18
C LEU A 141 -17.99 -13.06 2.63
N GLN A 142 -18.24 -11.88 3.19
CA GLN A 142 -17.53 -10.69 2.77
C GLN A 142 -16.06 -10.96 3.05
N GLN A 143 -15.24 -10.99 2.01
CA GLN A 143 -13.81 -10.96 2.24
C GLN A 143 -13.51 -9.52 2.62
N MET A 144 -12.96 -9.28 3.82
CA MET A 144 -12.41 -7.96 4.12
C MET A 144 -11.21 -7.76 3.20
N GLN A 145 -11.48 -7.31 1.97
CA GLN A 145 -10.45 -6.77 1.13
C GLN A 145 -9.91 -5.57 1.89
N LYS A 146 -8.66 -5.70 2.34
CA LYS A 146 -7.80 -4.54 2.60
C LYS A 146 -7.92 -3.72 1.32
N ASN A 147 -8.71 -2.65 1.35
CA ASN A 147 -9.01 -1.81 0.19
C ASN A 147 -7.73 -1.08 -0.23
N THR A 148 -6.76 -1.80 -0.77
CA THR A 148 -5.63 -1.23 -1.52
C THR A 148 -6.07 -0.86 -2.93
N LYS A 149 -7.21 -1.37 -3.40
CA LYS A 149 -7.98 -0.69 -4.44
C LYS A 149 -8.76 0.43 -3.76
N LEU A 150 -8.29 1.66 -3.96
CA LEU A 150 -9.00 2.91 -3.70
C LEU A 150 -10.51 2.67 -3.82
N THR A 151 -11.22 2.59 -2.69
CA THR A 151 -12.68 2.59 -2.70
C THR A 151 -13.11 3.81 -3.52
N PRO A 152 -13.94 3.63 -4.56
CA PRO A 152 -14.38 4.76 -5.37
C PRO A 152 -14.96 5.80 -4.42
N LEU A 153 -14.37 7.00 -4.41
CA LEU A 153 -14.81 8.07 -3.52
C LEU A 153 -16.29 8.32 -3.80
N SER A 154 -17.14 8.03 -2.82
CA SER A 154 -18.56 8.40 -2.90
C SER A 154 -18.65 9.92 -3.07
N PRO A 155 -19.53 10.44 -3.94
CA PRO A 155 -19.75 11.87 -4.11
C PRO A 155 -20.03 12.60 -2.79
N ALA A 156 -20.56 11.89 -1.79
CA ALA A 156 -20.80 12.42 -0.45
C ALA A 156 -19.52 12.91 0.26
N HIS A 157 -18.37 12.27 0.02
CA HIS A 157 -17.10 12.68 0.63
C HIS A 157 -16.43 13.87 -0.09
N MET A 158 -16.89 14.21 -1.30
CA MET A 158 -16.45 15.42 -2.02
C MET A 158 -17.26 16.67 -1.64
N ALA A 159 -18.39 16.53 -0.95
CA ALA A 159 -19.27 17.65 -0.61
C ALA A 159 -18.57 18.71 0.26
N LEU A 160 -17.71 18.29 1.20
CA LEU A 160 -17.04 19.20 2.14
C LEU A 160 -16.00 20.11 1.45
N PRO A 161 -15.06 19.59 0.62
CA PRO A 161 -14.20 20.43 -0.20
C PRO A 161 -14.96 21.44 -1.07
N PHE A 162 -16.06 21.02 -1.70
CA PHE A 162 -16.89 21.91 -2.52
C PHE A 162 -17.58 22.99 -1.69
N ALA A 163 -18.12 22.66 -0.51
CA ALA A 163 -18.73 23.63 0.39
C ALA A 163 -17.71 24.68 0.85
N VAL A 164 -16.48 24.27 1.18
CA VAL A 164 -15.39 25.19 1.53
C VAL A 164 -15.04 26.09 0.34
N PHE A 165 -14.93 25.54 -0.87
CA PHE A 165 -14.62 26.30 -2.07
C PHE A 165 -15.71 27.33 -2.42
N VAL A 166 -16.98 26.94 -2.30
CA VAL A 166 -18.12 27.83 -2.52
C VAL A 166 -18.14 28.93 -1.45
N SER A 167 -17.88 28.60 -0.19
CA SER A 167 -17.84 29.58 0.89
C SER A 167 -16.72 30.61 0.71
N SER A 168 -15.53 30.19 0.27
CA SER A 168 -14.41 31.10 0.03
C SER A 168 -14.68 32.04 -1.14
N LEU A 169 -15.36 31.55 -2.19
CA LEU A 169 -15.87 32.35 -3.29
C LEU A 169 -16.84 33.44 -2.82
N PHE A 170 -17.81 33.09 -1.96
CA PHE A 170 -18.74 34.06 -1.39
C PHE A 170 -18.01 35.13 -0.57
N VAL A 171 -17.06 34.72 0.27
CA VAL A 171 -16.25 35.66 1.07
C VAL A 171 -15.46 36.61 0.16
N ALA A 172 -14.84 36.11 -0.91
CA ALA A 172 -14.11 36.93 -1.87
C ALA A 172 -15.02 37.96 -2.57
N ILE A 173 -16.23 37.55 -2.97
CA ILE A 173 -17.23 38.45 -3.57
C ILE A 173 -17.64 39.54 -2.57
N ILE A 174 -17.90 39.19 -1.31
CA ILE A 174 -18.27 40.14 -0.26
C ILE A 174 -17.15 41.17 -0.05
N ILE A 175 -15.89 40.73 0.06
CA ILE A 175 -14.72 41.61 0.22
C ILE A 175 -14.58 42.54 -1.00
N HIS A 176 -14.76 42.01 -2.21
CA HIS A 176 -14.69 42.80 -3.43
C HIS A 176 -15.78 43.88 -3.47
N MET A 177 -17.02 43.54 -3.08
CA MET A 177 -18.12 44.50 -3.01
C MET A 177 -17.92 45.56 -1.91
N SER A 178 -17.34 45.19 -0.76
CA SER A 178 -17.06 46.15 0.31
C SER A 178 -15.93 47.11 -0.05
N ASN A 179 -14.88 46.63 -0.72
CA ASN A 179 -13.75 47.45 -1.15
C ASN A 179 -14.03 48.26 -2.43
N GLY A 180 -14.94 47.81 -3.28
CA GLY A 180 -15.38 48.50 -4.49
C GLY A 180 -16.07 49.85 -4.23
N ARG A 181 -16.45 50.17 -2.99
CA ARG A 181 -16.96 51.50 -2.62
C ARG A 181 -15.85 52.55 -2.37
N LYS A 182 -14.57 52.17 -2.36
CA LYS A 182 -13.45 53.12 -2.17
C LYS A 182 -12.42 53.15 -3.30
N GLN A 183 -12.49 52.25 -4.28
CA GLN A 183 -11.65 52.33 -5.46
C GLN A 183 -12.39 53.05 -6.59
N SER A 184 -12.35 54.38 -6.52
CA SER A 184 -12.41 55.22 -7.71
C SER A 184 -11.30 54.74 -8.66
N THR A 185 -11.72 54.08 -9.74
CA THR A 185 -11.02 53.91 -11.02
C THR A 185 -9.57 54.41 -11.02
N LYS A 186 -8.62 53.53 -10.67
CA LYS A 186 -7.32 53.59 -11.32
C LYS A 186 -7.22 52.39 -12.25
N PRO A 187 -7.14 52.64 -13.55
CA PRO A 187 -7.24 51.59 -14.53
C PRO A 187 -6.02 50.65 -14.51
N PHE A 188 -6.30 49.38 -14.77
CA PHE A 188 -5.41 48.22 -14.72
C PHE A 188 -4.35 48.17 -15.85
N TYR A 189 -4.03 49.29 -16.52
CA TYR A 189 -3.06 49.29 -17.63
C TYR A 189 -1.60 49.47 -17.19
N GLU A 190 -1.29 49.90 -15.96
CA GLU A 190 0.11 50.19 -15.59
C GLU A 190 0.95 48.97 -15.13
N LEU A 191 0.35 47.80 -14.88
CA LEU A 191 1.14 46.65 -14.35
C LEU A 191 1.77 45.76 -15.43
N ARG A 192 1.55 46.04 -16.71
CA ARG A 192 2.11 45.25 -17.82
C ARG A 192 3.41 45.82 -18.40
N ASP A 193 3.70 47.09 -18.17
CA ASP A 193 4.90 47.74 -18.74
C ASP A 193 6.15 47.59 -17.84
N GLY A 194 6.00 47.17 -16.58
CA GLY A 194 7.12 46.98 -15.66
C GLY A 194 7.82 45.61 -15.76
N LEU A 195 7.19 44.60 -16.38
CA LEU A 195 7.77 43.25 -16.46
C LEU A 195 8.60 43.00 -17.72
N HIS A 196 8.56 43.92 -18.70
CA HIS A 196 9.31 43.78 -19.95
C HIS A 196 10.61 44.58 -20.02
N SER A 197 10.93 45.46 -19.05
CA SER A 197 12.14 46.30 -19.14
C SER A 197 13.36 45.79 -18.35
N ASN A 198 13.25 44.70 -17.59
CA ASN A 198 14.36 44.21 -16.74
C ASN A 198 14.98 42.89 -17.20
N PHE A 199 14.56 42.32 -18.34
CA PHE A 199 15.09 41.04 -18.83
C PHE A 199 16.15 41.16 -19.93
N ASP A 200 16.43 42.36 -20.44
CA ASP A 200 17.34 42.56 -21.59
C ASP A 200 18.68 43.26 -21.26
N GLN A 201 19.08 43.41 -19.99
CA GLN A 201 20.32 44.12 -19.64
C GLN A 201 21.37 43.37 -18.82
N HIS A 202 21.25 42.05 -18.66
CA HIS A 202 22.24 41.28 -17.89
C HIS A 202 22.93 40.11 -18.61
N GLU A 203 22.90 40.07 -19.95
CA GLU A 203 23.56 39.01 -20.75
C GLU A 203 24.83 39.43 -21.52
N GLU A 204 25.46 40.56 -21.20
CA GLU A 204 26.74 40.94 -21.81
C GLU A 204 27.81 41.27 -20.75
N LYS A 205 28.44 40.22 -20.21
CA LYS A 205 29.88 40.15 -19.84
C LYS A 205 30.16 38.91 -19.01
N CYS A 206 30.42 37.80 -19.69
CA CYS A 206 31.41 36.80 -19.30
C CYS A 206 31.67 35.87 -20.50
N ILE A 207 32.09 36.45 -21.62
CA ILE A 207 32.77 35.70 -22.67
C ILE A 207 34.26 35.78 -22.37
N THR A 208 34.81 34.73 -21.74
CA THR A 208 36.16 34.26 -22.04
C THR A 208 36.19 32.74 -21.97
N SER A 209 36.35 32.16 -23.16
CA SER A 209 36.81 30.80 -23.44
C SER A 209 37.95 30.96 -24.45
N PRO A 210 38.85 30.00 -24.69
CA PRO A 210 39.37 28.90 -23.86
C PRO A 210 40.91 28.92 -23.80
N SER A 211 41.53 28.16 -22.90
CA SER A 211 42.67 27.26 -23.21
C SER A 211 43.37 26.75 -21.94
N SER A 212 43.56 25.42 -21.94
CA SER A 212 44.69 24.65 -21.41
C SER A 212 45.26 24.94 -20.00
N PHE A 213 45.46 23.82 -19.31
CA PHE A 213 46.71 23.47 -18.60
C PHE A 213 46.73 23.62 -17.07
N VAL A 214 46.77 22.45 -16.42
CA VAL A 214 47.61 22.07 -15.26
C VAL A 214 47.28 22.64 -13.87
N ARG A 215 46.64 21.76 -13.08
CA ARG A 215 47.14 21.19 -11.81
C ARG A 215 48.18 22.03 -11.05
N THR A 216 47.72 22.84 -10.09
CA THR A 216 48.04 22.74 -8.64
C THR A 216 47.23 23.79 -7.89
N GLY A 217 46.81 23.46 -6.68
CA GLY A 217 45.94 24.32 -5.87
C GLY A 217 46.57 25.66 -5.53
N HIS A 218 45.77 26.71 -5.63
CA HIS A 218 45.84 27.87 -4.76
C HIS A 218 44.48 28.59 -4.79
N ILE A 219 44.09 29.08 -3.63
CA ILE A 219 42.88 29.83 -3.34
C ILE A 219 42.86 31.10 -4.20
N LEU A 220 41.88 31.24 -5.08
CA LEU A 220 41.52 32.53 -5.66
C LEU A 220 40.16 32.95 -5.14
N LYS A 221 40.18 33.97 -4.27
CA LYS A 221 39.03 34.81 -3.94
C LYS A 221 38.59 35.52 -5.21
N ASN A 222 37.41 35.17 -5.71
CA ASN A 222 36.71 36.02 -6.67
C ASN A 222 35.83 36.99 -5.89
N GLU A 223 36.30 38.23 -5.74
CA GLU A 223 35.49 39.37 -5.34
C GLU A 223 34.66 39.80 -6.56
N CYS A 224 33.48 39.20 -6.72
CA CYS A 224 32.36 39.90 -7.35
C CYS A 224 31.60 40.58 -6.22
N GLY A 225 31.54 41.91 -6.27
CA GLY A 225 30.91 42.74 -5.25
C GLY A 225 29.49 42.25 -4.96
N GLN A 226 29.33 41.65 -3.79
CA GLN A 226 28.02 41.42 -3.20
C GLN A 226 27.45 42.78 -2.82
N ASP A 227 26.46 43.22 -3.59
CA ASP A 227 25.48 44.19 -3.13
C ASP A 227 24.93 43.76 -1.76
N GLU A 228 24.93 44.70 -0.82
CA GLU A 228 24.50 44.54 0.57
C GLU A 228 23.02 44.11 0.68
N GLU A 229 22.23 44.31 -0.37
CA GLU A 229 20.83 43.89 -0.46
C GLU A 229 20.69 42.39 -0.76
N THR A 230 21.59 41.80 -1.56
CA THR A 230 21.57 40.36 -1.85
C THR A 230 21.96 39.53 -0.62
N LYS A 231 22.80 40.09 0.26
CA LYS A 231 23.19 39.46 1.52
C LYS A 231 22.02 39.38 2.52
N LYS A 232 21.18 40.43 2.59
CA LYS A 232 19.97 40.43 3.42
C LYS A 232 18.92 39.42 2.96
N ILE A 233 18.76 39.22 1.66
CA ILE A 233 17.85 38.20 1.12
C ILE A 233 18.39 36.80 1.43
N HIS A 234 19.70 36.59 1.34
CA HIS A 234 20.30 35.29 1.64
C HIS A 234 20.20 34.92 3.13
N ASP A 235 20.40 35.89 4.02
CA ASP A 235 20.27 35.70 5.47
C ASP A 235 18.80 35.50 5.90
N TYR A 236 17.84 36.20 5.28
CA TYR A 236 16.39 35.99 5.54
C TYR A 236 15.90 34.60 5.11
N ILE A 237 16.47 34.04 4.02
CA ILE A 237 16.15 32.69 3.54
C ILE A 237 16.76 31.61 4.45
N LEU A 238 17.91 31.89 5.08
CA LEU A 238 18.54 30.98 6.04
C LEU A 238 17.85 31.00 7.42
N GLU A 239 17.33 32.15 7.87
CA GLU A 239 16.61 32.27 9.15
C GLU A 239 15.22 31.60 9.14
N GLN A 240 14.57 31.47 7.97
CA GLN A 240 13.21 30.91 7.88
C GLN A 240 13.13 29.37 7.98
N GLY A 241 14.25 28.64 8.09
CA GLY A 241 14.23 27.18 8.37
C GLY A 241 13.49 26.31 7.35
N VAL A 242 13.15 26.84 6.16
CA VAL A 242 12.36 26.13 5.14
C VAL A 242 13.22 25.15 4.35
N ILE A 243 14.55 25.32 4.31
CA ILE A 243 15.43 24.52 3.45
C ILE A 243 15.76 23.15 4.05
N GLU A 244 15.80 22.99 5.38
CA GLU A 244 16.13 21.70 6.00
C GLU A 244 15.04 20.64 5.77
N GLY A 245 13.77 21.04 5.75
CA GLY A 245 12.66 20.13 5.44
C GLY A 245 12.61 19.67 3.98
N TYR A 246 13.03 20.53 3.04
CA TYR A 246 13.04 20.22 1.61
C TYR A 246 14.24 19.36 1.18
N MET A 247 15.41 19.56 1.80
CA MET A 247 16.60 18.73 1.55
C MET A 247 16.41 17.30 2.08
N GLY A 248 15.79 17.13 3.26
CA GLY A 248 15.50 15.81 3.83
C GLY A 248 14.56 14.98 2.95
N LYS A 249 13.44 15.57 2.51
CA LYS A 249 12.49 14.89 1.61
C LYS A 249 13.07 14.59 0.23
N ARG A 250 14.00 15.40 -0.27
CA ARG A 250 14.68 15.15 -1.55
C ARG A 250 15.58 13.92 -1.47
N ASN A 251 16.29 13.73 -0.35
CA ASN A 251 17.17 12.56 -0.17
C ASN A 251 16.37 11.26 -0.02
N GLU A 252 15.23 11.29 0.69
CA GLU A 252 14.32 10.14 0.82
C GLU A 252 13.68 9.76 -0.53
N LEU A 253 13.33 10.75 -1.36
CA LEU A 253 12.83 10.53 -2.71
C LEU A 253 13.91 9.92 -3.63
N ILE A 254 15.15 10.41 -3.55
CA ILE A 254 16.28 9.87 -4.34
C ILE A 254 16.56 8.41 -3.96
N GLU A 255 16.52 8.07 -2.67
CA GLU A 255 16.72 6.69 -2.20
C GLU A 255 15.60 5.76 -2.70
N THR A 256 14.35 6.26 -2.72
CA THR A 256 13.20 5.50 -3.23
C THR A 256 13.32 5.25 -4.73
N ILE A 257 13.75 6.25 -5.51
CA ILE A 257 13.97 6.12 -6.96
C ILE A 257 15.09 5.12 -7.25
N GLN A 258 16.20 5.14 -6.49
CA GLN A 258 17.28 4.17 -6.65
C GLN A 258 16.83 2.73 -6.36
N LYS A 259 16.03 2.50 -5.30
CA LYS A 259 15.47 1.18 -4.98
C LYS A 259 14.56 0.65 -6.10
N LEU A 260 13.71 1.51 -6.67
CA LEU A 260 12.83 1.15 -7.79
C LEU A 260 13.63 0.83 -9.07
N GLN A 261 14.72 1.54 -9.34
CA GLN A 261 15.54 1.29 -10.51
C GLN A 261 16.29 -0.05 -10.44
N VAL A 262 16.77 -0.43 -9.24
CA VAL A 262 17.36 -1.76 -9.02
C VAL A 262 16.34 -2.89 -9.22
N GLN A 263 15.10 -2.70 -8.74
CA GLN A 263 14.02 -3.68 -8.96
C GLN A 263 13.64 -3.81 -10.43
N HIS A 264 13.57 -2.68 -11.15
CA HIS A 264 13.30 -2.68 -12.58
C HIS A 264 14.39 -3.41 -13.38
N ASP A 265 15.66 -3.15 -13.08
CA ASP A 265 16.78 -3.81 -13.75
C ASP A 265 16.84 -5.32 -13.44
N PHE A 266 16.46 -5.72 -12.23
CA PHE A 266 16.32 -7.14 -11.88
C PHE A 266 15.23 -7.83 -12.71
N LEU A 267 14.05 -7.20 -12.83
CA LEU A 267 12.95 -7.74 -13.64
C LEU A 267 13.33 -7.83 -15.13
N GLN A 268 14.03 -6.83 -15.67
CA GLN A 268 14.51 -6.87 -17.05
C GLN A 268 15.53 -8.00 -17.29
N ARG A 269 16.39 -8.30 -16.31
CA ARG A 269 17.30 -9.46 -16.41
C ARG A 269 16.58 -10.80 -16.35
N VAL A 270 15.57 -10.93 -15.49
CA VAL A 270 14.75 -12.15 -15.42
C VAL A 270 14.03 -12.38 -16.75
N LEU A 271 13.39 -11.35 -17.30
CA LEU A 271 12.66 -11.43 -18.57
C LEU A 271 13.58 -11.67 -19.78
N SER A 272 14.82 -11.17 -19.76
CA SER A 272 15.80 -11.39 -20.83
C SER A 272 16.39 -12.80 -20.81
N ASN A 273 16.50 -13.42 -19.62
CA ASN A 273 17.11 -14.75 -19.48
C ASN A 273 16.17 -15.89 -19.96
N ASP A 274 14.86 -15.66 -19.97
CA ASP A 274 13.87 -16.64 -20.44
C ASP A 274 13.83 -16.78 -21.97
N ASN A 275 14.38 -15.82 -22.73
CA ASN A 275 14.36 -15.85 -24.20
C ASN A 275 15.53 -16.61 -24.84
N ASN A 276 16.53 -17.05 -24.06
CA ASN A 276 17.74 -17.70 -24.59
C ASN A 276 17.80 -19.23 -24.39
N ASN A 277 16.76 -19.86 -23.82
CA ASN A 277 16.73 -21.31 -23.58
C ASN A 277 15.58 -22.05 -24.29
N ILE A 278 15.11 -21.54 -25.43
CA ILE A 278 14.26 -22.30 -26.36
C ILE A 278 15.08 -22.63 -27.61
N MET A 279 15.88 -23.69 -27.50
CA MET A 279 16.37 -24.43 -28.65
C MET A 279 16.25 -25.93 -28.34
N ILE A 280 15.03 -26.46 -28.50
CA ILE A 280 14.73 -27.84 -28.92
C ILE A 280 13.55 -27.75 -29.88
#